data_AF-A0A352S0R7-F1
#
_entry.id   AF-A0A352S0R7-F1
#
_cell.length_a   1.000
_cell.length_b   1.000
_cell.length_c   1.000
_cell.angle_alpha   90.00
_cell.angle_beta   90.00
_cell.angle_gamma   90.00
#
_symmetry.space_group_name_H-M   'P 1'
#
loop_
_entity.id
_entity.type
_entity.pdbx_description
1 polymer ?
#
loop_
_entity_poly.entity_id
_entity_poly.type
_entity_poly.pdbx_seq_one_letter_code
_entity_poly.pdbx_strand_id
1 'polypeptide(L)'
;AAGIGDCVNCSICVQVCPTGIDIRDGLQYECIGCGACIDACNLVMDKMEYPRGLIRYTSENAMRKSLTTSDARKRLLRPRTIIYTLIWLVLAA
;
A
#
# COMPACT_ATOMS: atom_id res chain seq x y z
N ALA A 1 10.61 -19.95 -7.77
CA ALA A 1 9.19 -19.55 -7.91
C ALA A 1 8.82 -19.64 -9.38
N ALA A 2 7.69 -20.28 -9.72
CA ALA A 2 7.32 -20.62 -11.10
C ALA A 2 6.87 -19.43 -11.98
N GLY A 3 7.30 -18.20 -11.71
CA GLY A 3 6.95 -17.00 -12.50
C GLY A 3 5.48 -16.57 -12.44
N ILE A 4 4.63 -17.34 -11.78
CA ILE A 4 3.27 -16.97 -11.35
C ILE A 4 3.43 -16.05 -10.14
N GLY A 5 2.99 -14.79 -10.25
CA GLY A 5 3.09 -13.80 -9.17
C GLY A 5 2.39 -14.23 -7.88
N ASP A 6 2.57 -13.45 -6.81
CA ASP A 6 2.10 -13.78 -5.45
C ASP A 6 0.55 -13.84 -5.30
N CYS A 7 -0.21 -13.40 -6.31
CA CYS A 7 -1.67 -13.44 -6.31
C CYS A 7 -2.21 -14.84 -6.66
N VAL A 8 -3.00 -15.43 -5.77
CA VAL A 8 -3.63 -16.75 -5.94
C VAL A 8 -4.99 -16.74 -6.66
N ASN A 9 -5.36 -15.60 -7.23
CA ASN A 9 -6.58 -15.42 -8.04
C ASN A 9 -7.90 -15.84 -7.37
N CYS A 10 -8.06 -15.57 -6.07
CA CYS A 10 -9.25 -15.94 -5.30
C CYS A 10 -10.48 -15.02 -5.47
N SER A 11 -10.34 -13.85 -6.12
CA SER A 11 -11.39 -12.84 -6.35
C SER A 11 -12.06 -12.19 -5.13
N ILE A 12 -11.66 -12.55 -3.90
CA ILE A 12 -12.23 -12.01 -2.66
C ILE A 12 -12.10 -10.48 -2.57
N CYS A 13 -11.02 -9.90 -3.11
CA CYS A 13 -10.82 -8.45 -3.15
C CYS A 13 -11.92 -7.69 -3.92
N VAL A 14 -12.56 -8.32 -4.91
CA VAL A 14 -13.66 -7.74 -5.68
C VAL A 14 -14.97 -7.85 -4.91
N GLN A 15 -15.20 -8.99 -4.24
CA GLN A 15 -16.43 -9.24 -3.47
C GLN A 15 -16.59 -8.32 -2.26
N VAL A 16 -15.48 -7.94 -1.61
CA VAL A 16 -15.52 -7.03 -0.45
C VAL A 16 -15.52 -5.56 -0.84
N CYS A 17 -15.38 -5.25 -2.13
CA CYS A 17 -15.25 -3.87 -2.58
C CYS A 17 -16.64 -3.19 -2.60
N PRO A 18 -16.87 -2.13 -1.79
CA PRO A 18 -18.19 -1.50 -1.71
C PRO A 18 -18.56 -0.73 -2.98
N THR A 19 -17.58 -0.39 -3.83
CA THR A 19 -17.79 0.31 -5.10
C THR A 19 -17.80 -0.65 -6.30
N GLY A 20 -17.60 -1.96 -6.09
CA GLY A 20 -17.70 -2.97 -7.15
C GLY A 20 -16.56 -3.00 -8.16
N ILE A 21 -15.43 -2.33 -7.90
CA ILE A 21 -14.26 -2.36 -8.78
C ILE A 21 -13.44 -3.63 -8.65
N ASP A 22 -12.80 -4.03 -9.75
CA ASP A 22 -11.75 -5.03 -9.75
C ASP A 22 -10.37 -4.38 -9.67
N ILE A 23 -9.77 -4.39 -8.48
CA ILE A 23 -8.46 -3.78 -8.24
C ILE A 23 -7.31 -4.40 -9.08
N ARG A 24 -7.53 -5.55 -9.72
CA ARG A 24 -6.54 -6.20 -10.59
C ARG A 24 -6.30 -5.42 -11.88
N ASP A 25 -7.29 -4.61 -12.29
CA ASP A 25 -7.19 -3.71 -13.45
C ASP A 25 -6.41 -2.42 -13.13
N GLY A 26 -5.90 -2.28 -11.91
CA GLY A 26 -5.11 -1.15 -11.45
C GLY A 26 -5.92 -0.13 -10.67
N LEU A 27 -5.36 1.09 -10.58
CA LEU A 27 -5.98 2.19 -9.85
C LEU A 27 -7.14 2.77 -10.67
N GLN A 28 -8.33 2.68 -10.10
CA GLN A 28 -9.59 3.14 -10.68
C GLN A 28 -10.12 4.35 -9.91
N TYR A 29 -10.86 5.23 -10.59
CA TYR A 29 -11.37 6.48 -10.02
C TYR A 29 -12.42 6.26 -8.91
N GLU A 30 -13.11 5.13 -8.97
CA GLU A 30 -14.14 4.69 -8.04
C GLU A 30 -13.54 4.15 -6.73
N CYS A 31 -12.21 4.01 -6.63
CA CYS A 31 -11.56 3.59 -5.40
C CYS A 31 -11.63 4.70 -4.34
N ILE A 32 -12.36 4.43 -3.25
CA ILE A 32 -12.52 5.38 -2.13
C ILE A 32 -11.48 5.21 -1.02
N GLY A 33 -10.49 4.33 -1.18
CA GLY A 33 -9.45 4.11 -0.17
C GLY A 33 -9.99 3.55 1.17
N CYS A 34 -10.97 2.64 1.14
CA CYS A 34 -11.53 2.04 2.36
C CYS A 34 -10.66 0.92 2.97
N GLY A 35 -9.87 0.22 2.17
CA GLY A 35 -8.92 -0.80 2.64
C GLY A 35 -9.50 -2.21 2.82
N ALA A 36 -10.80 -2.41 2.60
CA ALA A 36 -11.45 -3.72 2.77
C ALA A 36 -10.79 -4.83 1.95
N CYS A 37 -10.30 -4.51 0.74
CA CYS A 37 -9.58 -5.46 -0.10
C CYS A 37 -8.23 -5.91 0.49
N ILE A 38 -7.55 -5.05 1.26
CA ILE A 38 -6.27 -5.36 1.93
C ILE A 38 -6.51 -6.40 3.02
N ASP A 39 -7.50 -6.16 3.88
CA ASP A 39 -7.80 -7.05 5.01
C ASP A 39 -8.25 -8.43 4.51
N ALA A 40 -9.15 -8.45 3.53
CA ALA A 40 -9.65 -9.70 2.96
C ALA A 40 -8.56 -10.48 2.19
N CYS A 41 -7.65 -9.78 1.51
CA CYS A 41 -6.51 -10.43 0.86
C CYS A 41 -5.52 -11.00 1.86
N ASN A 42 -5.19 -10.27 2.93
CA ASN A 42 -4.28 -10.78 3.97
C ASN A 42 -4.82 -12.05 4.63
N LEU A 43 -6.14 -12.15 4.83
CA LEU A 43 -6.77 -13.37 5.34
C LEU A 43 -6.53 -14.59 4.42
N VAL A 44 -6.54 -14.39 3.10
CA VAL A 44 -6.23 -15.45 2.13
C VAL A 44 -4.74 -15.78 2.15
N MET A 45 -3.87 -14.76 2.16
CA MET A 45 -2.42 -14.94 2.22
C MET A 45 -2.01 -15.73 3.46
N ASP A 46 -2.62 -15.45 4.61
CA ASP A 46 -2.40 -16.18 5.85
C ASP A 46 -2.76 -17.66 5.74
N LYS A 47 -3.89 -17.98 5.11
CA LYS A 47 -4.33 -19.38 4.88
C LYS A 47 -3.42 -20.14 3.91
N MET A 48 -2.79 -19.42 2.99
CA MET A 48 -1.84 -19.98 2.02
C MET A 48 -0.39 -19.99 2.53
N GLU A 49 -0.15 -19.52 3.76
CA GLU A 49 1.18 -19.36 4.36
C GLU A 49 2.10 -18.42 3.54
N TYR A 50 1.52 -17.44 2.85
CA TYR A 50 2.23 -16.46 2.05
C TYR A 50 2.46 -15.14 2.81
N PRO A 51 3.51 -14.37 2.48
CA PRO A 51 3.76 -13.09 3.12
C PRO A 51 2.60 -12.10 2.88
N ARG A 52 2.20 -11.40 3.94
CA ARG A 52 1.17 -10.36 3.88
C ARG A 52 1.59 -9.17 3.04
N GLY A 53 0.60 -8.34 2.69
CA GLY A 53 0.83 -7.07 2.02
C GLY A 53 0.95 -7.19 0.51
N LEU A 54 0.35 -8.22 -0.10
CA LEU A 54 0.18 -8.27 -1.56
C LEU A 54 -0.52 -7.00 -2.07
N ILE A 55 -1.60 -6.59 -1.38
CA ILE A 55 -2.28 -5.30 -1.54
C ILE A 55 -1.89 -4.44 -0.33
N ARG A 56 -1.54 -3.17 -0.57
CA ARG A 56 -1.15 -2.24 0.50
C ARG A 56 -1.38 -0.78 0.08
N TYR A 57 -1.57 0.10 1.06
CA TYR A 57 -1.47 1.53 0.80
C TYR A 57 -0.03 1.93 0.58
N THR A 58 0.25 2.36 -0.63
CA THR A 58 1.56 2.84 -1.02
C THR A 58 1.43 3.76 -2.22
N SER A 59 2.43 4.60 -2.44
CA SER A 59 2.49 5.41 -3.65
C SER A 59 2.89 4.54 -4.85
N GLU A 60 2.38 4.87 -6.02
CA GLU A 60 2.80 4.24 -7.29
C GLU A 60 4.32 4.31 -7.48
N ASN A 61 4.94 5.44 -7.10
CA ASN A 61 6.39 5.61 -7.14
C ASN A 61 7.14 4.61 -6.25
N ALA A 62 6.56 4.24 -5.10
CA ALA A 62 7.14 3.24 -4.22
C ALA A 62 6.98 1.83 -4.78
N MET A 63 5.86 1.52 -5.46
CA MET A 63 5.67 0.25 -6.18
C MET A 63 6.67 0.11 -7.33
N ARG A 64 6.74 1.11 -8.22
CA ARG A 64 7.63 1.09 -9.39
C ARG A 64 9.10 0.96 -9.02
N LYS A 65 9.52 1.57 -7.91
CA LYS A 65 10.91 1.54 -7.44
C LYS A 65 11.15 0.45 -6.38
N SER A 66 10.15 -0.38 -6.09
CA SER A 66 10.20 -1.41 -5.03
C SER A 66 10.79 -0.88 -3.72
N LEU A 67 10.40 0.34 -3.33
CA LEU A 67 10.96 1.00 -2.16
C LEU A 67 10.58 0.25 -0.90
N THR A 68 11.56 -0.01 -0.05
CA THR A 68 11.34 -0.67 1.24
C THR A 68 10.92 0.35 2.32
N THR A 69 10.42 -0.14 3.44
CA THR A 69 10.13 0.69 4.63
C THR A 69 11.37 1.45 5.13
N SER A 70 12.56 0.88 4.93
CA SER A 70 13.82 1.53 5.27
C SER A 70 14.10 2.76 4.39
N ASP A 71 13.77 2.69 3.11
CA ASP A 71 13.92 3.81 2.17
C ASP A 71 12.91 4.93 2.45
N ALA A 72 11.70 4.56 2.86
CA ALA A 72 10.71 5.52 3.35
C ALA A 72 11.23 6.28 4.58
N ARG A 73 11.86 5.59 5.55
CA ARG A 73 12.43 6.22 6.75
C ARG A 73 13.57 7.18 6.44
N LYS A 74 14.48 6.83 5.52
CA LYS A 74 15.54 7.75 5.04
C LYS A 74 14.95 9.03 4.44
N ARG A 75 13.76 8.95 3.84
CA ARG A 75 13.07 10.09 3.24
C ARG A 75 12.55 11.11 4.26
N LEU A 76 12.28 10.68 5.51
CA LEU A 76 11.91 11.56 6.62
C LEU A 76 13.07 12.44 7.06
N LEU A 77 14.30 11.95 6.94
CA LEU A 77 15.53 12.65 7.33
C LEU A 77 16.04 13.64 6.26
N ARG A 78 15.20 14.04 5.30
CA ARG A 78 15.61 15.02 4.29
C ARG A 78 15.84 16.40 4.92
N PRO A 79 16.86 17.16 4.49
CA PRO A 79 17.13 18.49 5.07
C PRO A 79 15.90 19.41 5.06
N ARG A 80 15.08 19.36 4.00
CA ARG A 80 13.86 20.17 3.89
C ARG A 80 12.81 19.81 4.94
N THR A 81 12.59 18.54 5.25
CA THR A 81 11.62 18.15 6.29
C THR A 81 12.06 18.64 7.65
N ILE A 82 13.36 18.52 7.97
CA ILE A 82 13.94 19.04 9.22
C ILE A 82 13.74 20.56 9.34
N ILE A 83 14.06 21.32 8.27
CA ILE A 83 13.90 22.78 8.25
C ILE A 83 12.43 23.17 8.51
N TYR A 84 11.47 22.56 7.80
CA TYR A 84 10.06 22.90 7.98
C TYR A 84 9.53 22.50 9.36
N THR A 85 9.95 21.36 9.91
CA THR A 85 9.57 20.98 11.27
C THR A 85 10.12 21.95 12.32
N LEU A 86 11.34 22.45 12.15
CA LEU A 86 11.92 23.45 13.05
C LEU A 86 11.18 24.78 12.95
N ILE A 87 10.88 25.27 11.74
CA ILE A 87 10.11 26.50 11.53
C ILE A 87 8.73 26.38 12.19
N TRP A 88 8.05 25.25 12.00
CA TRP A 88 6.73 25.02 12.60
C TRP A 88 6.77 25.01 14.13
N LEU A 89 7.78 24.36 14.73
CA LEU A 89 7.98 24.37 16.19
C LEU A 89 8.28 25.77 16.74
N VAL A 90 9.05 26.58 16.00
CA VAL A 90 9.34 27.97 16.38
C VAL A 90 8.11 28.86 16.31
N LEU A 91 7.20 28.64 15.36
CA LEU A 91 5.95 29.40 15.22
C LEU A 91 4.84 28.96 16.17
N ALA A 92 4.86 27.69 16.61
CA ALA A 92 3.87 27.13 17.51
C ALA A 92 4.19 27.36 19.01
N ALA A 93 5.44 27.72 19.32
CA ALA A 93 5.90 28.12 20.64
C ALA A 93 5.63 29.62 20.89
#